data_AF-A0A498IQD3-F1
#
_entry.id   AF-A0A498IQD3-F1
#
_cell.length_a   1.000
_cell.length_b   1.000
_cell.length_c   1.000
_cell.angle_alpha   90.00
_cell.angle_beta   90.00
_cell.angle_gamma   90.00
#
_symmetry.space_group_name_H-M   'P 1'
#
loop_
_entity.id
_entity.type
_entity.pdbx_description
1 polymer ?
#
loop_
_entity_poly.entity_id
_entity_poly.type
_entity_poly.pdbx_seq_one_letter_code
_entity_poly.pdbx_strand_id
1 'polypeptide(L)'
;MGSEVSVDLTPQWRDNKWMGYALCAVFEVYGSGWELSGVLEVNGKEEYPAPLLSLDVQPVSDHIWLLYVSRGISFGTEWQNSFSQIIFHFKSSGPCLVKSCGTRLVYEGDVEELDEIATQSSSDVVD
;
A
#
# COMPACT_ATOMS: atom_id res chain seq x y z
N MET A 1 1.42 13.30 -9.98
CA MET A 1 0.81 12.75 -8.76
C MET A 1 1.84 12.88 -7.65
N GLY A 2 1.41 13.27 -6.45
CA GLY A 2 2.30 13.52 -5.32
C GLY A 2 2.69 12.24 -4.59
N SER A 3 3.36 12.39 -3.45
CA SER A 3 3.73 11.33 -2.50
C SER A 3 2.59 11.00 -1.52
N GLU A 4 1.35 11.24 -1.91
CA GLU A 4 0.18 11.11 -1.03
C GLU A 4 -1.02 10.59 -1.82
N VAL A 5 -1.80 9.70 -1.20
CA VAL A 5 -3.10 9.25 -1.72
C VAL A 5 -4.15 9.34 -0.62
N SER A 6 -5.20 10.12 -0.86
CA SER A 6 -6.37 10.17 0.00
C SER A 6 -7.45 9.19 -0.48
N VAL A 7 -8.09 8.49 0.46
CA VAL A 7 -9.17 7.55 0.20
C VAL A 7 -10.39 7.97 1.01
N ASP A 8 -11.46 8.31 0.30
CA ASP A 8 -12.76 8.55 0.91
C ASP A 8 -13.44 7.21 1.23
N LEU A 9 -13.86 7.06 2.49
CA LEU A 9 -14.41 5.82 3.01
C LEU A 9 -15.93 5.80 2.86
N THR A 10 -16.45 4.75 2.22
CA THR A 10 -17.90 4.53 2.20
C THR A 10 -18.38 4.08 3.58
N PRO A 11 -19.63 4.32 4.01
CA PRO A 11 -20.09 3.91 5.35
C PRO A 11 -19.93 2.41 5.66
N GLN A 12 -19.81 1.57 4.64
CA GLN A 12 -19.67 0.11 4.74
C GLN A 12 -18.23 -0.37 4.53
N TRP A 13 -17.25 0.54 4.45
CA TRP A 13 -15.85 0.20 4.18
C TRP A 13 -15.24 -0.81 5.17
N ARG A 14 -15.83 -0.92 6.36
CA ARG A 14 -15.36 -1.71 7.50
C ARG A 14 -16.24 -2.92 7.79
N ASP A 15 -16.90 -3.48 6.78
CA ASP A 15 -17.60 -4.74 6.96
C ASP A 15 -16.61 -5.86 7.37
N ASN A 16 -17.13 -7.00 7.80
CA ASN A 16 -16.27 -8.11 8.25
C ASN A 16 -15.37 -8.67 7.14
N LYS A 17 -15.58 -8.27 5.87
CA LYS A 17 -14.82 -8.71 4.71
C LYS A 17 -13.60 -7.85 4.45
N TRP A 18 -13.46 -6.69 5.09
CA TRP A 18 -12.24 -5.88 4.96
C TRP A 18 -11.05 -6.63 5.55
N MET A 19 -9.99 -6.82 4.77
CA MET A 19 -8.82 -7.63 5.12
C MET A 19 -7.57 -6.81 5.43
N GLY A 20 -7.49 -5.57 4.93
CA GLY A 20 -6.33 -4.69 5.12
C GLY A 20 -6.19 -3.65 4.01
N TYR A 21 -4.97 -3.22 3.74
CA TYR A 21 -4.67 -2.34 2.61
C TYR A 21 -3.39 -2.74 1.88
N ALA A 22 -3.33 -2.39 0.61
CA ALA A 22 -2.15 -2.53 -0.23
C ALA A 22 -1.62 -1.14 -0.61
N LEU A 23 -0.29 -0.98 -0.53
CA LEU A 23 0.44 0.19 -0.98
C LEU A 23 1.31 -0.17 -2.18
N CYS A 24 1.35 0.73 -3.15
CA CYS A 24 2.21 0.61 -4.32
C CYS A 24 2.96 1.92 -4.54
N ALA A 25 4.27 1.84 -4.78
CA ALA A 25 5.07 2.99 -5.17
C ALA A 25 6.01 2.63 -6.31
N VAL A 26 6.07 3.48 -7.33
CA VAL A 26 7.16 3.48 -8.31
C VAL A 26 8.16 4.52 -7.85
N PHE A 27 9.40 4.11 -7.65
CA PHE A 27 10.46 4.97 -7.13
C PHE A 27 11.77 4.75 -7.87
N GLU A 28 12.57 5.80 -7.93
CA GLU A 28 13.91 5.76 -8.53
C GLU A 28 14.96 5.88 -7.43
N VAL A 29 16.00 5.05 -7.51
CA VAL A 29 17.15 5.07 -6.61
C VAL A 29 18.40 5.47 -7.39
N TYR A 30 19.16 6.42 -6.86
CA TYR A 30 20.38 6.94 -7.49
C TYR A 30 21.62 6.87 -6.60
N GLY A 31 21.54 6.20 -5.45
CA GLY A 31 22.65 5.99 -4.53
C GLY A 31 22.30 5.06 -3.37
N SER A 32 23.25 4.74 -2.51
CA SER A 32 23.05 3.94 -1.29
C SER A 32 22.50 4.76 -0.13
N GLY A 33 21.91 4.10 0.88
CA GLY A 33 21.37 4.78 2.06
C GLY A 33 20.04 5.49 1.80
N TRP A 34 19.23 4.95 0.89
CA TRP A 34 17.88 5.41 0.65
C TRP A 34 16.90 4.69 1.57
N GLU A 35 15.78 5.36 1.84
CA GLU A 35 14.66 4.77 2.56
C GLU A 35 13.35 5.13 1.88
N LEU A 36 12.40 4.19 1.94
CA LEU A 36 11.03 4.38 1.51
C LEU A 36 10.10 3.85 2.60
N SER A 37 9.09 4.62 2.96
CA SER A 37 8.06 4.19 3.92
C SER A 37 6.67 4.63 3.48
N GLY A 38 5.69 3.81 3.88
CA GLY A 38 4.28 4.15 3.83
C GLY A 38 3.82 4.57 5.22
N VAL A 39 3.11 5.68 5.35
CA VAL A 39 2.52 6.12 6.61
C VAL A 39 1.04 6.34 6.41
N LEU A 40 0.23 5.73 7.25
CA LEU A 40 -1.20 5.98 7.26
C LEU A 40 -1.46 7.20 8.15
N GLU A 41 -2.30 8.12 7.70
CA GLU A 41 -2.82 9.20 8.51
C GLU A 41 -4.32 9.04 8.67
N VAL A 42 -4.77 9.09 9.93
CA VAL A 42 -6.18 9.02 10.33
C VAL A 42 -6.46 10.19 11.26
N ASN A 43 -7.46 11.01 10.93
CA ASN A 43 -7.85 12.19 11.73
C ASN A 43 -6.69 13.14 12.06
N GLY A 44 -5.76 13.37 11.12
CA GLY A 44 -4.60 14.25 11.34
C GLY A 44 -3.51 13.65 12.22
N LYS A 45 -3.59 12.35 12.54
CA LYS A 45 -2.54 11.62 13.25
C LYS A 45 -1.90 10.62 12.30
N GLU A 46 -0.59 10.69 12.18
CA GLU A 46 0.19 9.66 11.52
C GLU A 46 0.22 8.41 12.41
N GLU A 47 -0.49 7.39 11.94
CA GLU A 47 -0.76 6.12 12.56
C GLU A 47 0.05 5.05 11.82
N TYR A 48 0.71 4.16 12.56
CA TYR A 48 1.43 2.98 12.06
C TYR A 48 2.36 3.24 10.85
N PRO A 49 3.68 3.42 11.04
CA PRO A 49 4.58 3.29 9.90
C PRO A 49 4.39 1.87 9.33
N ALA A 50 3.89 1.79 8.10
CA ALA A 50 4.00 0.57 7.31
C ALA A 50 5.51 0.21 7.26
N PRO A 51 5.88 -1.08 7.26
CA PRO A 51 7.27 -1.49 7.38
C PRO A 51 8.19 -0.70 6.46
N LEU A 52 9.20 -0.08 7.08
CA LEU A 52 10.27 0.64 6.42
C LEU A 52 10.92 -0.27 5.39
N LEU A 53 10.96 0.16 4.13
CA LEU A 53 11.89 -0.41 3.17
C LEU A 53 13.19 0.38 3.20
N SER A 54 14.20 -0.26 3.76
CA SER A 54 15.59 0.06 3.52
C SER A 54 16.25 -1.21 2.99
N LEU A 55 16.64 -1.17 1.72
CA LEU A 55 17.31 -2.27 1.07
C LEU A 55 18.59 -1.73 0.43
N ASP A 56 19.66 -2.50 0.48
CA ASP A 56 20.86 -2.27 -0.33
C ASP A 56 20.61 -2.69 -1.80
N VAL A 57 19.48 -2.26 -2.39
CA VAL A 57 19.27 -2.43 -3.84
C VAL A 57 20.18 -1.46 -4.56
N GLN A 58 20.95 -1.97 -5.52
CA GLN A 58 21.73 -1.12 -6.42
C GLN A 58 20.81 -0.14 -7.15
N PRO A 59 21.28 1.08 -7.46
CA PRO A 59 20.52 2.04 -8.25
C PRO A 59 20.33 1.48 -9.67
N VAL A 60 19.19 0.85 -9.92
CA VAL A 60 18.82 0.30 -11.23
C VAL A 60 17.45 0.85 -11.63
N SER A 61 17.41 2.11 -12.06
CA SER A 61 16.21 2.74 -12.66
C SER A 61 14.95 2.70 -11.78
N ASP A 62 13.77 2.53 -12.41
CA ASP A 62 12.47 2.51 -11.75
C ASP A 62 12.20 1.16 -11.07
N HIS A 63 12.00 1.20 -9.76
CA HIS A 63 11.60 0.06 -8.95
C HIS A 63 10.12 0.17 -8.57
N ILE A 64 9.45 -0.98 -8.46
CA ILE A 64 8.13 -1.08 -7.88
C ILE A 64 8.23 -1.66 -6.47
N TRP A 65 7.65 -0.96 -5.51
CA TRP A 65 7.38 -1.50 -4.19
C TRP A 65 5.90 -1.81 -4.08
N LEU A 66 5.58 -3.06 -3.72
CA LEU A 66 4.24 -3.50 -3.38
C LEU A 66 4.26 -4.03 -1.94
N LEU A 67 3.37 -3.53 -1.10
CA LEU A 67 3.22 -3.94 0.28
C LEU A 67 1.75 -4.18 0.60
N TYR A 68 1.46 -5.31 1.24
CA TYR A 68 0.16 -5.57 1.85
C TYR A 68 0.29 -5.54 3.38
N VAL A 69 -0.62 -4.81 4.03
CA VAL A 69 -0.72 -4.76 5.49
C VAL A 69 -2.11 -5.26 5.89
N SER A 70 -2.13 -6.37 6.65
CA SER A 70 -3.36 -6.95 7.18
C SER A 70 -4.00 -6.05 8.24
N ARG A 71 -5.34 -6.01 8.28
CA ARG A 71 -6.15 -5.29 9.28
C ARG A 71 -5.70 -5.52 10.71
N GLY A 72 -5.20 -6.72 11.02
CA GLY A 72 -4.73 -7.09 12.36
C GLY A 72 -3.43 -6.38 12.80
N ILE A 73 -2.67 -5.84 11.85
CA ILE A 73 -1.41 -5.13 12.08
C ILE A 73 -1.63 -3.61 12.03
N SER A 74 -2.43 -3.15 11.08
CA SER A 74 -2.50 -1.74 10.69
C SER A 74 -3.40 -0.84 11.53
N PHE A 75 -4.31 -1.37 12.33
CA PHE A 75 -5.33 -0.54 13.00
C PHE A 75 -5.65 -0.95 14.44
N GLY A 76 -4.97 -1.93 15.04
CA GLY A 76 -5.27 -2.38 16.41
C GLY A 76 -6.78 -2.50 16.67
N THR A 77 -7.30 -1.68 17.59
CA THR A 77 -8.76 -1.50 17.83
C THR A 77 -9.33 -0.22 17.22
N GLU A 78 -8.51 0.66 16.65
CA GLU A 78 -8.90 1.98 16.16
C GLU A 78 -9.74 1.95 14.89
N TRP A 79 -9.66 0.88 14.08
CA TRP A 79 -10.56 0.68 12.94
C TRP A 79 -12.06 0.67 13.34
N GLN A 80 -12.37 0.48 14.62
CA GLN A 80 -13.74 0.54 15.15
C GLN A 80 -14.29 1.98 15.19
N ASN A 81 -13.43 2.99 15.13
CA ASN A 81 -13.86 4.39 15.06
C ASN A 81 -14.39 4.72 13.66
N SER A 82 -15.35 5.64 13.58
CA SER A 82 -15.87 6.12 12.30
C SER A 82 -14.93 7.19 11.74
N PHE A 83 -14.34 6.94 10.57
CA PHE A 83 -13.58 7.91 9.80
C PHE A 83 -14.19 8.07 8.41
N SER A 84 -14.22 9.30 7.89
CA SER A 84 -14.70 9.61 6.54
C SER A 84 -13.60 9.54 5.48
N GLN A 85 -12.34 9.66 5.90
CA GLN A 85 -11.19 9.71 5.02
C GLN A 85 -9.97 9.16 5.74
N ILE A 86 -9.12 8.46 4.99
CA ILE A 86 -7.78 8.06 5.39
C ILE A 86 -6.79 8.52 4.33
N ILE A 87 -5.58 8.84 4.76
CA ILE A 87 -4.54 9.37 3.86
C ILE A 87 -3.31 8.46 3.96
N PHE A 88 -2.73 8.12 2.83
CA PHE A 88 -1.50 7.35 2.75
C PHE A 88 -0.37 8.24 2.24
N HIS A 89 0.67 8.38 3.05
CA HIS A 89 1.89 9.12 2.73
C HIS A 89 2.99 8.16 2.30
N PHE A 90 3.65 8.48 1.20
CA PHE A 90 4.77 7.74 0.64
C PHE A 90 6.04 8.55 0.84
N LYS A 91 6.72 8.34 1.96
CA LYS A 91 7.88 9.14 2.36
C LYS A 91 9.15 8.49 1.85
N SER A 92 9.96 9.23 1.09
CA SER A 92 11.32 8.84 0.74
C SER A 92 12.36 9.71 1.42
N SER A 93 13.51 9.12 1.76
CA SER A 93 14.68 9.80 2.30
C SER A 93 15.95 9.35 1.57
N GLY A 94 17.01 10.15 1.64
CA GLY A 94 18.27 9.85 0.96
C GLY A 94 18.16 9.94 -0.58
N PRO A 95 18.95 9.15 -1.33
CA PRO A 95 18.98 9.21 -2.79
C PRO A 95 17.84 8.43 -3.46
N CYS A 96 16.60 8.75 -3.11
CA CYS A 96 15.38 8.12 -3.63
C CYS A 96 14.23 9.11 -3.83
N LEU A 97 13.49 8.93 -4.94
CA LEU A 97 12.32 9.73 -5.30
C LEU A 97 11.13 8.84 -5.68
N VAL A 98 9.97 9.09 -5.08
CA VAL A 98 8.69 8.49 -5.50
C VAL A 98 8.18 9.20 -6.75
N LYS A 99 8.01 8.45 -7.84
CA LYS A 99 7.48 8.93 -9.13
C LYS A 99 5.96 8.82 -9.20
N SER A 100 5.42 7.71 -8.70
CA SER A 100 3.98 7.50 -8.57
C SER A 100 3.68 6.64 -7.36
N CYS A 101 2.48 6.79 -6.82
CA CYS A 101 2.00 5.96 -5.74
C CYS A 101 0.52 5.61 -5.91
N GLY A 102 0.10 4.54 -5.25
CA GLY A 102 -1.26 4.04 -5.27
C GLY A 102 -1.56 3.26 -4.01
N THR A 103 -2.83 3.24 -3.63
CA THR A 103 -3.33 2.48 -2.48
C THR A 103 -4.63 1.80 -2.86
N ARG A 104 -4.93 0.68 -2.19
CA ARG A 104 -6.22 -0.01 -2.29
C ARG A 104 -6.59 -0.60 -0.95
N LEU A 105 -7.83 -0.38 -0.52
CA LEU A 105 -8.43 -1.19 0.55
C LEU A 105 -8.71 -2.58 -0.01
N VAL A 106 -8.28 -3.61 0.71
CA VAL A 106 -8.39 -5.00 0.28
C VAL A 106 -9.51 -5.67 1.08
N TYR A 107 -10.44 -6.26 0.36
CA TYR A 107 -11.54 -7.06 0.88
C TYR A 107 -11.38 -8.53 0.47
N GLU A 108 -12.09 -9.44 1.14
CA GLU A 108 -12.13 -10.86 0.77
C GLU A 108 -12.43 -11.07 -0.72
N GLY A 109 -13.40 -10.33 -1.26
CA GLY A 109 -13.77 -10.43 -2.68
C GLY A 109 -12.65 -10.01 -3.65
N ASP A 110 -11.75 -9.11 -3.24
CA ASP A 110 -10.59 -8.72 -4.08
C ASP A 110 -9.58 -9.88 -4.19
N VAL A 111 -9.48 -10.72 -3.16
CA VAL A 111 -8.60 -11.89 -3.14
C VAL A 111 -9.20 -13.01 -3.99
N GLU A 112 -10.50 -13.24 -3.86
CA GLU A 112 -11.23 -14.22 -4.67
C GLU A 112 -11.12 -13.90 -6.17
N GLU A 113 -11.32 -12.63 -6.55
CA GLU A 113 -11.16 -12.18 -7.94
C GLU A 113 -9.72 -12.38 -8.45
N LEU A 114 -8.72 -12.11 -7.60
CA LEU A 114 -7.32 -12.30 -7.97
C LEU A 114 -6.98 -13.78 -8.20
N ASP A 115 -7.49 -14.68 -7.34
CA ASP A 115 -7.29 -16.12 -7.47
C ASP A 115 -7.95 -16.67 -8.74
N GLU A 116 -9.14 -16.18 -9.09
CA GLU A 116 -9.82 -16.51 -10.35
C GLU A 116 -9.00 -16.07 -11.57
N ILE A 117 -8.50 -14.84 -11.58
CA ILE A 117 -7.65 -14.31 -12.68
C ILE A 117 -6.36 -15.12 -12.79
N ALA A 118 -5.70 -15.43 -11.68
CA ALA A 118 -4.47 -16.21 -11.67
C ALA A 118 -4.70 -17.62 -12.25
N THR A 119 -5.81 -18.25 -11.87
CA THR A 119 -6.20 -19.58 -12.37
C THR A 119 -6.50 -19.57 -13.86
N GLN A 120 -7.24 -18.57 -14.35
CA GLN A 120 -7.56 -18.42 -15.78
C GLN A 120 -6.31 -18.15 -16.63
N SER A 121 -5.41 -17.28 -16.15
CA SER A 121 -4.17 -16.96 -16.87
C SER A 121 -3.25 -18.18 -17.00
N SER A 122 -3.28 -19.11 -16.05
CA SER A 122 -2.49 -20.34 -16.10
C SER A 122 -3.03 -21.36 -17.11
N SER A 123 -4.33 -21.33 -17.43
CA SER A 123 -4.92 -22.18 -18.48
C SER A 123 -4.63 -21.68 -19.89
N ASP A 124 -4.39 -20.37 -20.07
CA ASP A 124 -4.13 -19.76 -21.38
C ASP A 124 -2.68 -19.93 -21.87
N VAL A 125 -1.78 -20.49 -21.04
CA VAL A 125 -0.38 -20.76 -21.41
C VAL A 125 -0.22 -22.17 -22.03
N VAL A 126 -1.31 -22.92 -22.19
CA VAL A 126 -1.31 -24.25 -22.81
C VAL A 126 -2.07 -24.21 -24.13
N ASP A 127 -1.47 -23.61 -25.16
CA ASP A 127 -1.76 -23.87 -26.58
C ASP A 127 -0.55 -23.51 -27.48
#